data_AF-W1XZQ6-F1
#
_entry.id   AF-W1XZQ6-F1
#
_cell.length_a   1.000
_cell.length_b   1.000
_cell.length_c   1.000
_cell.angle_alpha   90.00
_cell.angle_beta   90.00
_cell.angle_gamma   90.00
#
_symmetry.space_group_name_H-M   'P 1'
#
loop_
_entity.id
_entity.type
_entity.pdbx_description
1 polymer ?
#
loop_
_entity_poly.entity_id
_entity_poly.type
_entity_poly.pdbx_seq_one_letter_code
_entity_poly.pdbx_strand_id
1 'polypeptide(L)'
;MTAHDILNNPFLNKGTAFTLEERKGLGLIGLLPPYVQTIEEQAAQTYAQMQTKANDLEKRLFLMEIFNTNRTLFYYLFSHHLEEFNPIVYDPTIADTIEG
;
A
#
# COMPACT_ATOMS: atom_id res chain seq x y z
N MET A 1 -22.41 -2.58 1.42
CA MET A 1 -20.95 -2.76 1.41
C MET A 1 -20.56 -3.26 2.78
N THR A 2 -20.04 -4.48 2.87
CA THR A 2 -19.58 -5.10 4.11
C THR A 2 -18.23 -4.53 4.54
N ALA A 3 -17.84 -4.80 5.79
CA ALA A 3 -16.49 -4.50 6.29
C ALA A 3 -15.39 -5.08 5.38
N HIS A 4 -15.60 -6.31 4.88
CA HIS A 4 -14.67 -6.97 3.97
C HIS A 4 -14.64 -6.30 2.58
N ASP A 5 -15.79 -5.84 2.07
CA ASP A 5 -15.83 -5.11 0.79
C ASP A 5 -15.00 -3.82 0.85
N ILE A 6 -14.98 -3.15 2.01
CA ILE A 6 -14.16 -1.94 2.23
C ILE A 6 -12.67 -2.27 2.24
N LEU A 7 -12.28 -3.30 2.99
CA LEU A 7 -10.88 -3.71 3.10
C LEU A 7 -10.33 -4.27 1.78
N ASN A 8 -11.18 -4.88 0.96
CA ASN A 8 -10.81 -5.42 -0.35
C ASN A 8 -10.88 -4.38 -1.48
N ASN A 9 -11.38 -3.18 -1.22
CA ASN A 9 -11.41 -2.11 -2.20
C ASN A 9 -10.21 -1.17 -2.01
N PRO A 10 -9.20 -1.16 -2.91
CA PRO A 10 -8.00 -0.36 -2.75
C PRO A 10 -8.24 1.15 -2.71
N PHE A 11 -9.37 1.63 -3.26
CA PHE A 11 -9.73 3.04 -3.24
C PHE A 11 -10.35 3.49 -1.93
N LEU A 12 -10.82 2.53 -1.10
CA LEU A 12 -11.46 2.80 0.18
C LEU A 12 -10.59 2.38 1.36
N ASN A 13 -9.79 1.34 1.19
CA ASN A 13 -8.98 0.77 2.25
C ASN A 13 -7.87 1.74 2.71
N LYS A 14 -7.92 2.12 3.99
CA LYS A 14 -6.89 2.92 4.67
C LYS A 14 -5.98 2.05 5.55
N GLY A 15 -6.22 0.74 5.62
CA GLY A 15 -5.53 -0.17 6.53
C GLY A 15 -5.60 0.32 7.98
N THR A 16 -4.46 0.38 8.65
CA THR A 16 -4.36 0.86 10.04
C THR A 16 -4.69 2.35 10.22
N ALA A 17 -4.79 3.14 9.15
CA ALA A 17 -5.12 4.56 9.21
C ALA A 17 -6.63 4.86 9.31
N PHE A 18 -7.49 3.83 9.33
CA PHE A 18 -8.88 4.05 9.77
C PHE A 18 -8.91 4.49 11.23
N THR A 19 -9.50 5.64 11.49
CA THR A 19 -9.77 6.16 12.84
C THR A 19 -10.70 5.23 13.61
N LEU A 20 -10.72 5.33 14.95
CA LEU A 20 -11.62 4.51 15.77
C LEU A 20 -13.10 4.74 15.41
N GLU A 21 -13.48 5.98 15.12
CA GLU A 21 -14.85 6.32 14.70
C GLU A 21 -15.21 5.70 13.34
N GLU A 22 -14.30 5.76 12.36
CA GLU A 22 -14.49 5.07 11.08
C GLU A 22 -14.60 3.56 11.27
N ARG A 23 -13.73 2.95 12.09
CA ARG A 23 -13.78 1.51 12.35
C ARG A 23 -15.11 1.09 12.97
N LYS A 24 -15.64 1.88 13.90
CA LYS A 24 -16.95 1.65 14.50
C LYS A 24 -18.08 1.80 13.47
N GLY A 25 -18.07 2.88 12.69
CA GLY A 25 -19.09 3.15 11.68
C GLY A 25 -19.10 2.16 10.51
N LEU A 26 -17.93 1.59 10.17
CA LEU A 26 -17.74 0.67 9.05
C LEU A 26 -17.71 -0.81 9.47
N GLY A 27 -17.86 -1.11 10.77
CA GLY A 27 -17.82 -2.48 11.27
C GLY A 27 -16.44 -3.16 11.20
N LEU A 28 -15.35 -2.38 11.28
CA LEU A 28 -13.96 -2.85 11.20
C LEU A 28 -13.35 -3.16 12.58
N ILE A 29 -14.10 -2.97 13.68
CA ILE A 29 -13.64 -3.28 15.03
C ILE A 29 -13.31 -4.78 15.13
N GLY A 30 -12.09 -5.09 15.57
CA GLY A 30 -11.58 -6.46 15.67
C GLY A 30 -10.96 -7.03 14.38
N LEU A 31 -11.10 -6.35 13.24
CA LEU A 31 -10.50 -6.78 11.96
C LEU A 31 -9.12 -6.17 11.68
N LEU A 32 -8.75 -5.12 12.41
CA LEU A 32 -7.51 -4.37 12.23
C LEU A 32 -6.71 -4.31 13.54
N PRO A 33 -5.37 -4.25 13.49
CA PRO A 33 -4.54 -4.01 14.68
C PRO A 33 -5.02 -2.78 15.47
N PRO A 34 -4.95 -2.78 16.82
CA PRO A 34 -5.58 -1.74 17.64
C PRO A 34 -4.94 -0.35 17.48
N TYR A 35 -3.67 -0.28 17.11
CA TYR A 35 -2.99 0.99 16.84
C TYR A 35 -3.54 1.65 15.56
N VAL A 36 -3.90 2.92 15.66
CA VAL A 36 -4.28 3.76 14.52
C VAL A 36 -3.03 4.47 14.05
N GLN A 37 -2.63 4.24 12.80
CA GLN A 37 -1.45 4.86 12.22
C GLN A 37 -1.80 6.12 11.44
N THR A 38 -0.89 7.09 11.39
CA THR A 38 -0.99 8.16 10.39
C THR A 38 -0.50 7.66 9.02
N ILE A 39 -0.79 8.41 7.95
CA ILE A 39 -0.31 8.04 6.61
C ILE A 39 1.21 8.14 6.52
N GLU A 40 1.83 9.05 7.26
CA GLU A 40 3.28 9.21 7.38
C GLU A 40 3.92 7.98 8.02
N GLU A 41 3.34 7.46 9.10
CA GLU A 41 3.82 6.25 9.78
C GLU A 41 3.71 5.02 8.87
N GLN A 42 2.57 4.88 8.18
CA GLN A 42 2.39 3.82 7.18
C GLN A 42 3.43 3.93 6.07
N ALA A 43 3.63 5.13 5.52
CA ALA A 43 4.60 5.35 4.45
C ALA A 43 6.03 5.04 4.89
N ALA A 44 6.44 5.49 6.08
CA ALA A 44 7.76 5.20 6.62
C ALA A 44 8.00 3.69 6.81
N GLN A 45 7.01 2.96 7.33
CA GLN A 45 7.09 1.51 7.49
C GLN A 45 7.12 0.80 6.12
N THR A 46 6.26 1.19 5.19
CA THR A 46 6.22 0.62 3.83
C THR A 46 7.54 0.87 3.11
N TYR A 47 8.11 2.06 3.21
CA TYR A 47 9.42 2.38 2.63
C TYR A 47 10.52 1.50 3.24
N ALA A 48 10.57 1.39 4.56
CA ALA A 48 11.56 0.53 5.23
C ALA A 48 11.44 -0.94 4.79
N GLN A 49 10.22 -1.45 4.62
CA GLN A 49 9.98 -2.80 4.10
C GLN A 49 10.36 -2.96 2.63
N MET A 50 10.16 -1.93 1.80
CA MET A 50 10.61 -1.94 0.40
C MET A 50 12.14 -2.01 0.31
N GLN A 51 12.85 -1.29 1.19
CA GLN A 51 14.31 -1.30 1.21
C GLN A 51 14.94 -2.63 1.64
N THR A 52 14.17 -3.57 2.19
CA THR A 52 14.67 -4.92 2.50
C THR A 52 14.59 -5.89 1.33
N LYS A 53 13.95 -5.49 0.21
CA LYS A 53 13.80 -6.34 -0.98
C LYS A 53 15.13 -6.47 -1.72
N ALA A 54 15.43 -7.67 -2.21
CA ALA A 54 16.76 -8.02 -2.69
C ALA A 54 17.09 -7.42 -4.07
N ASN A 55 16.09 -7.16 -4.89
CA ASN A 55 16.24 -6.68 -6.27
C ASN A 55 15.00 -5.87 -6.72
N ASP A 56 15.10 -5.23 -7.88
CA ASP A 56 14.05 -4.34 -8.39
C ASP A 56 12.74 -5.05 -8.74
N LEU A 57 12.79 -6.34 -9.13
CA LEU A 57 11.59 -7.14 -9.34
C LEU A 57 10.81 -7.32 -8.03
N GLU A 58 11.48 -7.67 -6.94
CA GLU A 58 10.85 -7.80 -5.62
C GLU A 58 10.32 -6.46 -5.09
N LYS A 59 11.07 -5.36 -5.31
CA LYS A 59 10.60 -4.01 -4.99
C LYS A 59 9.33 -3.67 -5.78
N ARG A 60 9.31 -3.96 -7.08
CA ARG A 60 8.14 -3.75 -7.93
C ARG A 60 6.94 -4.56 -7.46
N LEU A 61 7.11 -5.85 -7.20
CA LEU A 61 6.02 -6.71 -6.70
C LEU A 61 5.45 -6.17 -5.38
N PHE A 62 6.32 -5.74 -4.47
CA PHE A 62 5.90 -5.12 -3.21
C PHE A 62 5.14 -3.82 -3.43
N LEU A 63 5.63 -2.91 -4.28
CA LEU A 63 4.93 -1.66 -4.60
C LEU A 63 3.57 -1.93 -5.27
N MET A 64 3.46 -2.96 -6.12
CA MET A 64 2.19 -3.37 -6.73
C MET A 64 1.22 -4.00 -5.73
N GLU A 65 1.70 -4.68 -4.70
CA GLU A 65 0.86 -5.15 -3.60
C GLU A 65 0.20 -3.96 -2.86
N ILE A 66 0.98 -2.90 -2.58
CA ILE A 66 0.43 -1.68 -1.97
C ILE A 66 -0.57 -1.01 -2.91
N PHE A 67 -0.25 -0.92 -4.21
CA PHE A 67 -1.14 -0.36 -5.23
C PHE A 67 -2.50 -1.08 -5.33
N ASN A 68 -2.50 -2.40 -5.14
CA ASN A 68 -3.69 -3.26 -5.19
C ASN A 68 -4.48 -3.32 -3.88
N THR A 69 -3.91 -2.85 -2.77
CA THR A 69 -4.53 -2.94 -1.44
C THR A 69 -4.88 -1.59 -0.82
N ASN A 70 -4.06 -0.54 -1.02
CA ASN A 70 -4.29 0.80 -0.49
C ASN A 70 -3.72 1.85 -1.46
N ARG A 71 -4.60 2.39 -2.31
CA ARG A 71 -4.23 3.30 -3.39
C ARG A 71 -3.73 4.64 -2.89
N THR A 72 -4.31 5.11 -1.78
CA THR A 72 -3.93 6.36 -1.13
C THR A 72 -2.51 6.27 -0.60
N LEU A 73 -2.17 5.20 0.10
CA LEU A 73 -0.82 4.97 0.61
C LEU A 73 0.20 4.83 -0.52
N PHE A 74 -0.15 4.09 -1.58
CA PHE A 74 0.71 3.94 -2.74
C PHE A 74 1.10 5.31 -3.33
N TYR A 75 0.12 6.15 -3.68
CA TYR A 75 0.41 7.44 -4.29
C TYR A 75 1.08 8.43 -3.32
N TYR A 76 0.71 8.38 -2.04
CA TYR A 76 1.38 9.17 -1.02
C TYR A 76 2.87 8.83 -0.98
N LEU A 77 3.22 7.55 -0.82
CA LEU A 77 4.61 7.10 -0.78
C LEU A 77 5.33 7.39 -2.11
N PHE A 78 4.70 7.06 -3.24
CA PHE A 78 5.29 7.24 -4.57
C PHE A 78 5.63 8.70 -4.86
N SER A 79 4.81 9.65 -4.41
CA SER A 79 5.08 11.09 -4.58
C SER A 79 6.30 11.59 -3.79
N HIS A 80 6.67 10.93 -2.70
CA HIS A 80 7.85 11.29 -1.89
C HIS A 80 9.15 10.65 -2.42
N HIS A 81 9.04 9.59 -3.23
CA HIS A 81 10.18 8.79 -3.73
C HIS A 81 10.16 8.66 -5.26
N LEU A 82 9.66 9.69 -5.96
CA LEU A 82 9.38 9.61 -7.39
C LEU A 82 10.59 9.16 -8.23
N GLU A 83 11.76 9.77 -8.01
CA GLU A 83 12.98 9.46 -8.78
C GLU A 83 13.45 8.02 -8.56
N GLU A 84 13.31 7.51 -7.34
CA GLU A 84 13.69 6.14 -6.97
C GLU A 84 12.68 5.11 -7.52
N PHE A 85 11.39 5.41 -7.47
CA PHE A 85 10.32 4.44 -7.77
C PHE A 85 9.93 4.41 -9.24
N ASN A 86 10.10 5.52 -9.96
CA ASN A 86 9.76 5.60 -11.37
C ASN A 86 10.43 4.50 -12.22
N PRO A 87 11.75 4.27 -12.15
CA PRO A 87 12.36 3.15 -12.87
C PRO A 87 11.79 1.82 -12.39
N ILE A 88 11.66 1.56 -11.09
CA ILE A 88 11.18 0.26 -10.57
C ILE A 88 9.77 -0.10 -11.07
N VAL A 89 8.86 0.87 -11.14
CA VAL A 89 7.45 0.63 -11.51
C VAL A 89 7.26 0.60 -13.03
N TYR A 90 7.96 1.47 -13.75
CA TYR A 90 7.77 1.69 -15.19
C TYR A 90 8.92 1.17 -16.06
N ASP A 91 9.88 0.42 -15.51
CA ASP A 91 10.94 -0.20 -16.32
C ASP A 91 10.30 -1.13 -17.36
N PRO A 92 10.45 -0.83 -18.67
CA PRO A 92 9.89 -1.66 -19.72
C PRO A 92 10.50 -3.06 -19.73
N THR A 93 11.78 -3.21 -19.34
CA THR A 93 12.47 -4.51 -19.35
C THR A 93 11.94 -5.48 -18.29
N ILE A 94 11.36 -4.96 -17.20
CA ILE A 94 10.71 -5.78 -16.17
C ILE A 94 9.24 -6.02 -16.55
N ALA A 95 8.57 -5.03 -17.16
CA ALA A 95 7.20 -5.20 -17.65
C ALA A 95 7.07 -6.37 -18.65
N ASP A 96 8.06 -6.54 -19.53
CA ASP A 96 8.10 -7.59 -20.56
C ASP A 96 8.19 -9.03 -19.98
N THR A 97 8.65 -9.19 -18.73
CA THR A 97 8.83 -10.51 -18.11
C THR A 97 7.55 -11.11 -17.52
N ILE A 98 6.45 -10.35 -17.46
CA ILE A 98 5.18 -10.78 -16.84
C ILE A 98 4.08 -11.01 -17.89
N GLU A 99 4.27 -10.62 -19.16
CA GLU A 99 3.36 -10.95 -20.27
C GLU A 99 3.56 -12.37 -20.87
N GLY A 100 4.39 -13.22 -20.24
CA GLY A 100 4.69 -14.59 -20.71
C GLY A 100 3.88 -15.69 -20.01
#